data_AF-A0A3Q8V6S8-F1
#
_entry.id   AF-A0A3Q8V6S8-F1
#
_cell.length_a   1.000
_cell.length_b   1.000
_cell.length_c   1.000
_cell.angle_alpha   90.00
_cell.angle_beta   90.00
_cell.angle_gamma   90.00
#
_symmetry.space_group_name_H-M   'P 1'
#
loop_
_entity.id
_entity.type
_entity.pdbx_description
1 polymer ?
#
loop_
_entity_poly.entity_id
_entity_poly.type
_entity_poly.pdbx_seq_one_letter_code
_entity_poly.pdbx_strand_id
1 'polypeptide(L)'
;MTPPSVSRPDRPRLAPQVRYTPLPFGGAVLVHAPTLRVTECGEQEARVIERLLSHGLPGSGTGHAGEAVRRMSRELVAAGWFEAVPAAEPSATTPARTAAPDTHRR
;
A
#
# COMPACT_ATOMS: atom_id res chain seq x y z
N MET A 1 -14.00 -22.16 -16.56
CA MET A 1 -12.73 -21.42 -16.64
C MET A 1 -12.89 -20.13 -15.85
N THR A 2 -12.40 -20.09 -14.62
CA THR A 2 -12.42 -18.89 -13.77
C THR A 2 -11.30 -17.97 -14.23
N PRO A 3 -11.54 -16.66 -14.46
CA PRO A 3 -10.45 -15.75 -14.81
C PRO A 3 -9.44 -15.71 -13.64
N PRO A 4 -8.13 -15.65 -13.92
CA PRO A 4 -7.14 -15.45 -12.87
C PRO A 4 -7.44 -14.10 -12.21
N SER A 5 -7.89 -14.15 -10.96
CA SER A 5 -8.03 -12.96 -10.12
C SER A 5 -6.65 -12.33 -10.02
N VAL A 6 -6.43 -11.24 -10.75
CA VAL A 6 -5.18 -10.50 -10.69
C VAL A 6 -5.17 -9.85 -9.32
N SER A 7 -4.52 -10.51 -8.36
CA SER A 7 -4.28 -9.97 -7.02
C SER A 7 -3.75 -8.56 -7.19
N ARG A 8 -4.56 -7.58 -6.79
CA ARG A 8 -4.15 -6.18 -6.81
C ARG A 8 -2.84 -6.13 -6.04
N PRO A 9 -1.75 -5.61 -6.63
CA PRO A 9 -0.47 -5.59 -5.94
C PRO A 9 -0.69 -4.88 -4.61
N ASP A 10 -0.22 -5.51 -3.54
CA ASP A 10 -0.14 -4.90 -2.22
C ASP A 10 0.60 -3.56 -2.40
N ARG A 11 -0.14 -2.46 -2.23
CA ARG A 11 0.35 -1.11 -2.50
C ARG A 11 0.62 -0.47 -1.15
N PRO A 12 1.88 -0.50 -0.68
CA PRO A 12 2.23 0.20 0.53
C PRO A 12 1.96 1.70 0.30
N ARG A 13 1.31 2.33 1.27
CA ARG A 13 0.97 3.76 1.23
C ARG A 13 1.73 4.49 2.30
N LEU A 14 1.93 5.80 2.14
CA LEU A 14 2.38 6.63 3.25
C LEU A 14 1.41 6.46 4.42
N ALA A 15 1.96 6.37 5.63
CA ALA A 15 1.11 6.45 6.82
C ALA A 15 0.35 7.80 6.80
N PRO A 16 -0.90 7.86 7.30
CA PRO A 16 -1.77 9.04 7.17
C PRO A 16 -1.17 10.34 7.67
N GLN A 17 -0.25 10.24 8.64
CA GLN A 17 0.41 11.37 9.30
C GLN A 17 1.77 11.73 8.69
N VAL A 18 2.19 11.00 7.65
CA VAL A 18 3.48 11.15 6.99
C VAL A 18 3.32 11.91 5.69
N ARG A 19 4.17 12.91 5.49
CA ARG A 19 4.28 13.65 4.23
C ARG A 19 5.61 13.34 3.57
N TYR A 20 5.55 13.10 2.26
CA TYR A 20 6.71 12.98 1.39
C TYR A 20 6.91 14.29 0.64
N THR A 21 8.13 14.83 0.69
CA THR A 21 8.50 16.07 -0.01
C THR A 21 9.76 15.82 -0.83
N PRO A 22 9.69 15.85 -2.18
CA PRO A 22 10.88 15.77 -3.02
C PRO A 22 11.73 17.04 -2.88
N LEU A 23 13.05 16.89 -2.95
CA LEU A 23 13.99 18.01 -2.86
C LEU A 23 14.47 18.45 -4.25
N PRO A 24 14.79 19.74 -4.44
CA PRO A 24 15.11 20.31 -5.76
C PRO A 24 16.38 19.76 -6.41
N PHE A 25 17.33 19.23 -5.62
CA PHE A 25 18.60 18.69 -6.11
C PHE A 25 18.64 17.14 -6.08
N GLY A 26 17.46 16.51 -6.01
CA GLY A 26 17.33 15.08 -5.82
C GLY A 26 17.19 14.71 -4.34
N GLY A 27 16.76 13.47 -4.09
CA GLY A 27 16.39 13.03 -2.75
C GLY A 27 15.01 13.51 -2.32
N ALA A 28 14.67 13.22 -1.08
CA ALA A 28 13.38 13.56 -0.50
C ALA A 28 13.43 13.58 1.02
N VAL A 29 12.39 14.13 1.64
CA VAL A 29 12.19 14.13 3.08
C VAL A 29 10.85 13.48 3.40
N LEU A 30 10.86 12.58 4.39
CA LEU A 30 9.65 12.08 5.03
C LEU A 30 9.48 12.79 6.38
N VAL A 31 8.29 13.36 6.61
CA VAL A 31 7.96 14.08 7.84
C VAL A 31 6.73 13.47 8.48
N HIS A 32 6.84 13.02 9.73
CA HIS A 32 5.70 12.57 10.52
C HIS A 32 5.19 13.75 11.36
N ALA A 33 4.11 14.40 10.92
CA ALA A 33 3.70 15.70 11.46
C ALA A 33 3.41 15.71 12.98
N PRO A 34 2.73 14.69 13.57
CA PRO A 34 2.45 14.70 15.01
C PRO A 34 3.68 14.61 15.92
N THR A 35 4.75 13.97 15.46
CA THR A 35 5.95 13.71 16.29
C THR A 35 7.17 14.50 15.83
N LEU A 36 7.03 15.24 14.71
CA LEU A 36 8.12 15.94 14.04
C LEU A 36 9.33 15.06 13.75
N ARG A 37 9.14 13.74 13.65
CA ARG A 37 10.19 12.83 13.15
C ARG A 37 10.42 13.18 11.69
N VAL A 38 11.69 13.32 11.34
CA VAL A 38 12.13 13.59 9.98
C VAL A 38 13.15 12.52 9.61
N THR A 39 13.07 12.02 8.38
CA THR A 39 14.17 11.27 7.77
C THR A 39 14.45 11.82 6.39
N GLU A 40 15.73 11.99 6.12
CA GLU A 40 16.23 12.36 4.81
C GLU A 40 16.45 11.09 3.99
N CYS A 41 16.11 11.16 2.72
CA CYS A 41 16.28 10.10 1.75
C CYS A 41 17.20 10.66 0.66
N GLY A 42 18.29 9.94 0.39
CA GLY A 42 19.12 10.22 -0.77
C GLY A 42 18.35 9.98 -2.06
N GLU A 43 18.98 10.33 -3.18
CA GLU A 43 18.33 10.27 -4.49
C GLU A 43 17.87 8.86 -4.87
N GLN A 44 18.65 7.84 -4.53
CA GLN A 44 18.27 6.45 -4.82
C GLN A 44 17.07 6.01 -3.97
N GLU A 45 17.07 6.31 -2.67
CA GLU A 45 15.92 6.02 -1.81
C GLU A 45 14.66 6.76 -2.28
N ALA A 46 14.80 8.04 -2.63
CA ALA A 46 13.69 8.86 -3.12
C ALA A 46 13.05 8.25 -4.38
N ARG A 47 13.85 7.81 -5.36
CA ARG A 47 13.35 7.14 -6.57
C ARG A 47 12.63 5.83 -6.26
N VAL A 48 13.11 5.06 -5.27
CA VAL A 48 12.42 3.83 -4.83
C VAL A 48 11.09 4.18 -4.16
N ILE A 49 11.05 5.19 -3.29
CA ILE A 49 9.83 5.67 -2.64
C ILE A 49 8.82 6.16 -3.68
N GLU A 50 9.22 6.98 -4.65
CA GLU A 50 8.35 7.44 -5.74
C GLU A 50 7.79 6.27 -6.55
N ARG A 51 8.62 5.27 -6.85
CA ARG A 51 8.18 4.05 -7.53
C ARG A 51 7.17 3.27 -6.70
N LEU A 52 7.39 3.13 -5.39
CA LEU A 52 6.46 2.46 -4.48
C LEU A 52 5.11 3.20 -4.45
N LEU A 53 5.13 4.53 -4.36
CA LEU A 53 3.93 5.36 -4.34
C LEU A 53 3.16 5.33 -5.67
N SER A 54 3.87 5.31 -6.80
CA SER A 54 3.27 5.37 -8.14
C SER A 54 2.83 3.99 -8.66
N HIS A 55 3.65 2.96 -8.43
CA HIS A 55 3.51 1.65 -9.06
C HIS A 55 3.30 0.51 -8.06
N GLY A 56 3.59 0.70 -6.78
CA GLY A 56 3.51 -0.34 -5.76
C GLY A 56 4.73 -1.27 -5.75
N LEU A 57 4.57 -2.41 -5.05
CA LEU A 57 5.64 -3.41 -4.93
C LEU A 57 5.92 -4.12 -6.27
N PRO A 58 7.19 -4.37 -6.60
CA PRO A 58 7.54 -5.17 -7.76
C PRO A 58 7.24 -6.66 -7.50
N GLY A 59 6.75 -7.35 -8.53
CA GLY A 59 6.45 -8.78 -8.48
C GLY A 59 7.67 -9.66 -8.18
N SER A 60 7.45 -10.89 -7.72
CA SER A 60 8.51 -11.82 -7.26
C SER A 60 9.57 -12.12 -8.33
N GLY A 61 9.23 -12.09 -9.62
CA GLY A 61 10.15 -12.37 -10.74
C GLY A 61 11.10 -11.24 -11.15
N THR A 62 11.13 -10.11 -10.44
CA THR A 62 11.91 -8.91 -10.83
C THR A 62 13.39 -8.92 -10.43
N GLY A 63 13.92 -10.08 -10.00
CA GLY A 63 15.34 -10.25 -9.67
C GLY A 63 15.80 -9.45 -8.44
N HIS A 64 17.11 -9.21 -8.35
CA HIS A 64 17.73 -8.57 -7.18
C HIS A 64 17.26 -7.13 -6.94
N ALA A 65 17.04 -6.36 -8.01
CA ALA A 65 16.51 -5.00 -7.91
C ALA A 65 15.10 -4.99 -7.30
N GLY A 66 14.26 -5.97 -7.66
CA GLY A 66 12.94 -6.15 -7.06
C GLY A 66 12.99 -6.48 -5.58
N GLU A 67 13.92 -7.34 -5.17
CA GLU A 67 14.07 -7.71 -3.76
C GLU A 67 14.55 -6.54 -2.91
N ALA A 68 15.46 -5.71 -3.43
CA ALA A 68 15.90 -4.50 -2.75
C ALA A 68 14.74 -3.54 -2.46
N VAL A 69 13.84 -3.34 -3.44
CA VAL A 69 12.64 -2.50 -3.27
C VAL A 69 11.67 -3.10 -2.25
N ARG A 70 11.45 -4.42 -2.28
CA ARG A 70 10.61 -5.11 -1.27
C ARG A 70 11.20 -4.99 0.13
N ARG A 71 12.51 -5.14 0.28
CA ARG A 71 13.20 -4.96 1.56
C ARG A 71 13.02 -3.54 2.09
N MET A 72 13.29 -2.53 1.28
CA MET A 72 13.12 -1.14 1.67
C MET A 72 11.67 -0.83 2.06
N SER A 73 10.69 -1.37 1.33
CA SER A 73 9.28 -1.22 1.71
C SER A 73 8.98 -1.82 3.09
N ARG A 74 9.53 -3.00 3.42
CA ARG A 74 9.34 -3.61 4.74
C ARG A 74 9.96 -2.75 5.84
N GLU A 75 11.15 -2.19 5.60
CA GLU A 75 11.83 -1.29 6.53
C GLU A 75 11.02 0.00 6.76
N LEU A 76 10.47 0.59 5.70
CA LEU A 76 9.61 1.78 5.79
C LEU A 76 8.31 1.52 6.57
N VAL A 77 7.71 0.35 6.38
CA VAL A 77 6.53 -0.07 7.16
C VAL A 77 6.91 -0.30 8.62
N ALA A 78 7.99 -1.04 8.89
CA ALA A 78 8.45 -1.29 10.26
C ALA A 78 8.81 0.01 11.01
N ALA A 79 9.32 1.02 10.30
CA ALA A 79 9.66 2.32 10.87
C ALA A 79 8.44 3.26 11.07
N GLY A 80 7.26 2.86 10.60
CA GLY A 80 6.01 3.63 10.68
C GLY A 80 5.90 4.77 9.66
N TRP A 81 6.71 4.74 8.59
CA TRP A 81 6.63 5.71 7.50
C TRP A 81 5.55 5.33 6.48
N PHE A 82 5.35 4.04 6.30
CA PHE A 82 4.37 3.44 5.41
C PHE A 82 3.44 2.50 6.17
N GLU A 83 2.27 2.25 5.59
CA GLU A 83 1.34 1.22 6.03
C GLU A 83 1.26 0.12 4.98
N ALA A 84 1.26 -1.14 5.46
CA ALA A 84 0.87 -2.28 4.65
C ALA A 84 -0.64 -2.23 4.46
N VAL A 85 -1.09 -2.05 3.22
CA VAL A 85 -2.51 -2.11 2.90
C VAL A 85 -2.79 -3.52 2.42
N PRO A 86 -3.35 -4.41 3.28
CA PRO A 86 -3.63 -5.76 2.85
C PRO A 86 -4.48 -5.70 1.58
N ALA A 87 -4.06 -6.44 0.55
CA ALA A 87 -4.84 -6.60 -0.66
C ALA A 87 -6.23 -7.08 -0.23
N ALA A 88 -7.23 -6.19 -0.33
CA ALA A 88 -8.56 -6.40 0.23
C ALA A 88 -9.02 -7.84 -0.03
N GLU A 89 -9.25 -8.60 1.03
CA GLU A 89 -9.87 -9.92 0.90
C GLU A 89 -11.18 -9.73 0.13
N PRO A 90 -11.46 -10.57 -0.88
CA PRO A 90 -12.72 -10.49 -1.59
C PRO A 90 -13.82 -10.70 -0.55
N SER A 91 -14.53 -9.62 -0.23
CA SER A 91 -15.61 -9.63 0.74
C SER A 91 -16.53 -10.80 0.40
N ALA A 92 -16.52 -11.81 1.27
CA ALA A 92 -17.46 -12.89 1.23
C ALA A 92 -18.85 -12.24 1.20
N THR A 93 -19.52 -12.49 0.08
CA THR A 93 -20.91 -12.13 -0.18
C THR A 93 -21.72 -12.31 1.08
N THR A 94 -22.25 -11.21 1.61
CA THR A 94 -23.35 -11.21 2.56
C THR A 94 -24.45 -12.11 1.98
N PRO A 95 -24.83 -13.24 2.61
CA PRO A 95 -26.04 -13.91 2.19
C PRO A 95 -27.19 -12.94 2.46
N ALA A 96 -27.86 -12.58 1.37
CA ALA A 96 -29.03 -11.74 1.34
C ALA A 96 -30.02 -12.20 2.42
N ARG A 97 -30.28 -11.30 3.37
CA ARG A 97 -31.48 -11.34 4.20
C ARG A 97 -32.67 -11.14 3.26
N THR A 98 -33.17 -12.24 2.71
CA THR A 98 -34.48 -12.28 2.05
C THR A 98 -35.54 -12.10 3.13
N ALA A 99 -35.92 -10.85 3.33
CA ALA A 99 -37.21 -10.50 3.92
C ALA A 99 -38.18 -10.25 2.78
N ALA A 100 -39.34 -10.91 2.80
CA ALA A 100 -40.67 -10.41 2.42
C ALA A 100 -41.66 -11.59 2.23
N PRO A 101 -42.98 -11.37 2.16
CA PRO A 101 -43.83 -10.69 3.15
C PRO A 101 -45.18 -11.41 3.40
N ASP A 102 -45.90 -10.92 4.41
CA ASP A 102 -47.35 -10.88 4.69
C ASP A 102 -48.42 -11.69 3.93
N THR A 103 -49.36 -12.19 4.75
CA THR A 103 -50.83 -12.29 4.59
C THR A 103 -51.50 -13.27 3.59
N HIS A 104 -52.30 -14.17 4.21
CA HIS A 104 -53.74 -14.45 3.98
C HIS A 104 -54.18 -15.85 3.51
N ARG A 105 -55.35 -16.26 4.05
CA ARG A 105 -56.19 -17.48 3.89
C ARG A 105 -55.76 -18.71 4.70
N ARG A 106 -56.62 -19.38 5.47
CA ARG A 106 -58.09 -19.40 5.59
C ARG A 106 -58.47 -19.94 6.97
#